data_AF-A0A8J3URM5-F1
#
_entry.id   AF-A0A8J3URM5-F1
#
_cell.length_a   1.000
_cell.length_b   1.000
_cell.length_c   1.000
_cell.angle_alpha   90.00
_cell.angle_beta   90.00
_cell.angle_gamma   90.00
#
_symmetry.space_group_name_H-M   'P 1'
#
loop_
_entity.id
_entity.type
_entity.pdbx_description
1 polymer ?
#
loop_
_entity_poly.entity_id
_entity_poly.type
_entity_poly.pdbx_seq_one_letter_code
_entity_poly.pdbx_strand_id
1 'polypeptide(L)'
;MHATGPPVFCDWQSTGVGRAVSDLAFLSVRATSSGVVVPSALIHAYVDRRPGDHKLLECALVAEELAVLVFLWPPYAAFNSPTGIARVQSRARELAELYLGEAAHERG
;
A
#
# COMPACT_ATOMS: atom_id res chain seq x y z
N MET A 1 27.33 -2.37 -6.62
CA MET A 1 27.00 -3.11 -7.86
C MET A 1 25.54 -2.82 -8.18
N HIS A 2 25.25 -2.11 -9.27
CA HIS A 2 23.90 -2.08 -9.82
C HIS A 2 23.76 -3.29 -10.73
N ALA A 3 22.83 -4.19 -10.41
CA ALA A 3 22.52 -5.30 -11.30
C ALA A 3 21.90 -4.73 -12.59
N THR A 4 22.50 -5.04 -13.74
CA THR A 4 22.11 -4.55 -15.07
C THR A 4 21.06 -5.43 -15.76
N GLY A 5 20.45 -6.37 -15.03
CA GLY A 5 19.42 -7.27 -15.54
C GLY A 5 18.02 -6.88 -15.05
N PRO A 6 16.96 -7.43 -15.68
CA PRO A 6 15.59 -7.25 -15.19
C PRO A 6 15.44 -7.80 -13.76
N PRO A 7 14.53 -7.25 -12.95
CA PRO A 7 14.30 -7.74 -11.59
C PRO A 7 13.86 -9.21 -11.63
N VAL A 8 14.46 -10.02 -10.77
CA VAL A 8 14.08 -11.43 -10.57
C VAL A 8 13.29 -11.51 -9.26
N PHE A 9 12.07 -12.03 -9.33
CA PHE A 9 11.26 -12.33 -8.16
C PHE A 9 11.64 -13.71 -7.60
N CYS A 10 11.99 -13.74 -6.33
CA CYS A 10 12.37 -14.95 -5.59
C CYS A 10 11.37 -15.20 -4.44
N ASP A 11 11.56 -16.29 -3.69
CA ASP A 11 10.80 -16.59 -2.47
C ASP A 11 9.28 -16.81 -2.67
N TRP A 12 8.93 -17.66 -3.64
CA TRP A 12 7.54 -17.94 -4.05
C TRP A 12 6.73 -18.79 -3.05
N GLN A 13 7.33 -19.29 -1.97
CA GLN A 13 6.68 -20.20 -1.01
C GLN A 13 5.46 -19.62 -0.29
N SER A 14 5.29 -18.29 -0.31
CA SER A 14 4.17 -17.58 0.33
C SER A 14 3.19 -16.98 -0.67
N THR A 15 3.28 -17.36 -1.96
CA THR A 15 2.34 -16.88 -2.99
C THR A 15 1.03 -17.65 -3.00
N GLY A 16 -0.03 -16.97 -3.41
CA GLY A 16 -1.37 -17.54 -3.47
C GLY A 16 -2.33 -16.67 -4.28
N VAL A 17 -3.58 -17.09 -4.38
CA VAL A 17 -4.64 -16.29 -5.01
C VAL A 17 -5.05 -15.18 -4.05
N GLY A 18 -5.01 -13.94 -4.52
CA GLY A 18 -5.34 -12.77 -3.72
C GLY A 18 -5.83 -11.60 -4.56
N ARG A 19 -6.19 -10.51 -3.88
CA ARG A 19 -6.53 -9.25 -4.54
C ARG A 19 -5.24 -8.56 -4.95
N ALA A 20 -5.16 -8.07 -6.18
CA ALA A 20 -3.96 -7.36 -6.65
C ALA A 20 -3.57 -6.15 -5.80
N VAL A 21 -4.55 -5.44 -5.27
CA VAL A 21 -4.31 -4.29 -4.39
C VAL A 21 -3.58 -4.70 -3.12
N SER A 22 -3.67 -5.96 -2.69
CA SER A 22 -2.95 -6.46 -1.52
C SER A 22 -1.43 -6.43 -1.75
N ASP A 23 -0.94 -6.83 -2.93
CA ASP A 23 0.49 -6.78 -3.25
C ASP A 23 1.00 -5.33 -3.35
N LEU A 24 0.19 -4.44 -3.96
CA LEU A 24 0.53 -3.02 -4.07
C LEU A 24 0.55 -2.34 -2.69
N ALA A 25 -0.48 -2.57 -1.87
CA ALA A 25 -0.55 -2.04 -0.51
C ALA A 25 0.64 -2.53 0.33
N PHE A 26 1.09 -3.77 0.11
CA PHE A 26 2.21 -4.35 0.84
C PHE A 26 3.53 -3.61 0.62
N LEU A 27 3.73 -2.98 -0.54
CA LEU A 27 4.89 -2.12 -0.81
C LEU A 27 4.84 -0.89 0.10
N SER A 28 3.72 -0.18 0.11
CA SER A 28 3.54 1.07 0.86
C SER A 28 3.66 0.85 2.37
N VAL A 29 3.00 -0.17 2.91
CA VAL A 29 3.00 -0.43 4.36
C VAL A 29 4.38 -0.83 4.90
N ARG A 30 5.20 -1.53 4.12
CA ARG A 30 6.59 -1.86 4.51
C ARG A 30 7.53 -0.67 4.39
N ALA A 31 7.31 0.20 3.41
CA ALA A 31 8.12 1.39 3.19
C ALA A 31 7.81 2.53 4.18
N THR A 32 6.58 2.60 4.68
CA THR A 32 6.10 3.71 5.50
C THR A 32 6.93 3.93 6.77
N SER A 33 7.26 2.87 7.52
CA SER A 33 8.01 3.05 8.78
C SER A 33 9.45 3.51 8.56
N SER A 34 10.08 3.11 7.45
CA SER A 34 11.40 3.61 7.06
C SER A 34 11.35 5.03 6.48
N GLY A 35 10.16 5.56 6.19
CA GLY A 35 9.97 6.88 5.58
C GLY A 35 10.25 6.87 4.07
N VAL A 36 10.28 5.68 3.46
CA VAL A 36 10.40 5.54 2.01
C VAL A 36 9.01 5.67 1.41
N VAL A 37 8.90 6.48 0.36
CA VAL A 37 7.66 6.64 -0.42
C VAL A 37 7.74 5.70 -1.62
N VAL A 38 6.72 4.86 -1.80
CA VAL A 38 6.59 4.05 -3.01
C VAL A 38 6.31 5.00 -4.18
N PRO A 39 7.10 4.97 -5.27
CA PRO A 39 6.87 5.85 -6.41
C PRO A 39 5.49 5.63 -7.02
N SER A 40 4.70 6.70 -7.20
CA SER A 40 3.37 6.63 -7.84
C SER A 40 3.42 6.04 -9.24
N ALA A 41 4.54 6.23 -9.96
CA ALA A 41 4.78 5.61 -11.27
C ALA A 41 4.69 4.08 -11.25
N LEU A 42 5.01 3.42 -10.13
CA LEU A 42 4.87 1.95 -10.01
C LEU A 42 3.40 1.54 -9.92
N ILE A 43 2.60 2.29 -9.16
CA ILE A 43 1.15 2.07 -9.03
C ILE A 43 0.49 2.35 -10.39
N HIS A 44 0.79 3.49 -11.02
CA HIS A 44 0.22 3.84 -12.33
C HIS A 44 0.58 2.81 -13.40
N ALA A 45 1.84 2.37 -13.48
CA ALA A 45 2.24 1.35 -14.43
C ALA A 45 1.52 0.00 -14.22
N TYR A 46 1.11 -0.32 -12.99
CA TYR A 46 0.29 -1.49 -12.69
C TYR A 46 -1.16 -1.29 -13.15
N VAL A 47 -1.75 -0.14 -12.81
CA VAL A 47 -3.13 0.24 -13.16
C VAL A 47 -3.29 0.28 -14.68
N ASP A 48 -2.38 0.93 -15.40
CA ASP A 48 -2.40 1.12 -16.86
C ASP A 48 -2.37 -0.21 -17.65
N ARG A 49 -1.88 -1.29 -17.03
CA ARG A 49 -1.83 -2.62 -17.66
C ARG A 49 -3.00 -3.51 -17.31
N ARG A 50 -3.90 -3.06 -16.43
CA ARG A 50 -5.08 -3.83 -16.06
C ARG A 50 -6.32 -3.31 -16.78
N PRO A 51 -7.14 -4.19 -17.36
CA PRO A 51 -8.49 -3.81 -17.75
C PRO A 51 -9.32 -3.54 -16.49
N GLY A 52 -10.04 -2.42 -16.45
CA GLY A 52 -10.96 -2.11 -15.36
C GLY A 52 -11.12 -0.61 -15.09
N ASP A 53 -11.90 -0.30 -14.05
CA ASP A 53 -12.06 1.06 -13.56
C ASP A 53 -10.87 1.46 -12.69
N HIS A 54 -10.10 2.43 -13.17
CA HIS A 54 -8.91 2.94 -12.48
C HIS A 54 -9.27 3.56 -11.12
N LYS A 55 -10.39 4.29 -11.03
CA LYS A 55 -10.81 4.93 -9.78
C LYS A 55 -11.19 3.89 -8.73
N LEU A 56 -11.91 2.86 -9.15
CA LEU A 56 -12.25 1.75 -8.26
C LEU A 56 -11.00 1.05 -7.73
N LEU A 57 -9.97 0.90 -8.57
CA LEU A 57 -8.70 0.28 -8.17
C LEU A 57 -7.90 1.15 -7.20
N GLU A 58 -7.88 2.46 -7.43
CA GLU A 58 -7.25 3.45 -6.52
C GLU A 58 -7.95 3.47 -5.16
N CYS A 59 -9.28 3.54 -5.14
CA CYS A 59 -10.06 3.49 -3.90
C CYS A 59 -9.83 2.18 -3.14
N ALA A 60 -9.83 1.05 -3.85
CA ALA A 60 -9.53 -0.26 -3.27
C ALA A 60 -8.10 -0.34 -2.70
N LEU A 61 -7.13 0.32 -3.33
CA LEU A 61 -5.76 0.41 -2.83
C LEU A 61 -5.68 1.23 -1.53
N VAL A 62 -6.34 2.39 -1.49
CA VAL A 62 -6.44 3.22 -0.27
C VAL A 62 -7.05 2.42 0.87
N ALA A 63 -8.16 1.73 0.61
CA ALA A 63 -8.84 0.90 1.62
C ALA A 63 -7.96 -0.25 2.13
N GLU A 64 -7.24 -0.93 1.23
CA GLU A 64 -6.37 -2.05 1.58
C GLU A 64 -5.14 -1.58 2.39
N GLU A 65 -4.49 -0.49 1.98
CA GLU A 65 -3.39 0.11 2.76
C GLU A 65 -3.85 0.49 4.17
N LEU A 66 -5.01 1.16 4.29
CA LEU A 66 -5.56 1.56 5.57
C LEU A 66 -5.87 0.34 6.45
N ALA A 67 -6.50 -0.69 5.89
CA ALA A 67 -6.81 -1.92 6.62
C ALA A 67 -5.55 -2.60 7.15
N VAL A 68 -4.49 -2.67 6.35
CA VAL A 68 -3.22 -3.25 6.81
C VAL A 68 -2.60 -2.43 7.93
N LEU A 69 -2.52 -1.09 7.80
CA LEU A 69 -1.92 -0.24 8.83
C LEU A 69 -2.69 -0.25 10.15
N VAL A 70 -4.03 -0.38 10.11
CA VAL A 70 -4.87 -0.37 11.31
C VAL A 70 -4.96 -1.74 11.96
N PHE A 71 -5.15 -2.81 11.18
CA PHE A 71 -5.47 -4.13 11.73
C PHE A 71 -4.30 -5.11 11.76
N LEU A 72 -3.35 -5.02 10.82
CA LEU A 72 -2.28 -5.99 10.67
C LEU A 72 -0.92 -5.47 11.12
N TRP A 73 -0.67 -4.16 11.01
CA TRP A 73 0.58 -3.55 11.40
C TRP A 73 0.85 -3.47 12.92
N PRO A 74 -0.14 -3.28 13.83
CA PRO A 74 0.13 -3.03 15.26
C PRO A 74 1.06 -4.05 15.97
N PRO A 75 0.98 -5.37 15.71
CA PRO A 75 1.93 -6.33 16.28
C PRO A 75 3.41 -6.03 15.95
N TYR A 76 3.68 -5.31 14.85
CA TYR A 76 5.02 -4.94 14.43
C TYR A 76 5.54 -3.65 15.07
N ALA A 77 4.72 -2.91 15.82
CA ALA A 77 5.11 -1.65 16.44
C ALA A 77 6.33 -1.81 17.37
N ALA A 78 6.41 -2.96 18.08
CA ALA A 78 7.53 -3.27 18.97
C ALA A 78 8.89 -3.37 18.27
N PHE A 79 8.92 -3.58 16.95
CA PHE A 79 10.15 -3.67 16.15
C PHE A 79 10.51 -2.37 15.43
N ASN A 80 9.74 -1.30 15.65
CA ASN A 80 9.93 -0.02 14.97
C ASN A 80 10.32 1.08 15.97
N SER A 81 11.08 2.07 15.49
CA SER A 81 11.40 3.24 16.29
C SER A 81 10.16 4.11 16.53
N PRO A 82 10.15 4.98 17.55
CA PRO A 82 9.08 5.96 17.75
C PRO A 82 8.78 6.80 16.50
N THR A 83 9.82 7.17 15.74
CA THR A 83 9.67 7.89 14.47
C THR A 83 8.99 7.03 13.40
N GLY A 84 9.32 5.73 13.32
CA GLY A 84 8.66 4.80 12.39
C GLY A 84 7.18 4.60 12.73
N ILE A 85 6.86 4.47 14.02
CA ILE A 85 5.47 4.40 14.51
C ILE A 85 4.70 5.68 14.14
N ALA A 86 5.30 6.87 14.37
CA ALA A 86 4.65 8.14 14.06
C ALA A 86 4.34 8.29 12.56
N ARG A 87 5.23 7.83 11.67
CA ARG A 87 5.00 7.82 10.22
C ARG A 87 3.81 6.93 9.85
N VAL A 88 3.71 5.74 10.44
CA VAL A 88 2.58 4.84 10.21
C VAL A 88 1.28 5.46 10.70
N GLN A 89 1.27 6.09 11.87
CA GLN A 89 0.11 6.81 12.39
C GLN A 89 -0.31 7.99 11.48
N SER A 90 0.65 8.76 10.97
CA SER A 90 0.39 9.84 10.01
C SER A 90 -0.24 9.30 8.74
N ARG A 91 0.38 8.27 8.14
CA ARG A 91 -0.10 7.67 6.90
C ARG A 91 -1.50 7.05 7.05
N ALA A 92 -1.76 6.38 8.16
CA ALA A 92 -3.09 5.82 8.44
C ALA A 92 -4.15 6.92 8.55
N ARG A 93 -3.81 8.08 9.13
CA ARG A 93 -4.72 9.24 9.20
C ARG A 93 -5.00 9.81 7.81
N GLU A 94 -3.97 10.04 7.00
CA GLU A 94 -4.11 10.52 5.62
C GLU A 94 -5.00 9.60 4.78
N LEU A 95 -4.78 8.28 4.86
CA LEU A 95 -5.58 7.29 4.15
C LEU A 95 -7.04 7.26 4.64
N ALA A 96 -7.26 7.43 5.95
CA ALA A 96 -8.62 7.51 6.50
C ALA A 96 -9.36 8.75 6.00
N GLU A 97 -8.69 9.90 5.92
CA GLU A 97 -9.25 11.14 5.37
C GLU A 97 -9.63 10.97 3.89
N LEU A 98 -8.77 10.35 3.09
CA LEU A 98 -9.05 10.05 1.68
C LEU A 98 -10.25 9.09 1.55
N TYR A 99 -10.23 7.97 2.26
CA TYR A 99 -11.28 6.95 2.16
C TYR A 99 -12.65 7.47 2.60
N LEU A 100 -12.70 8.22 3.70
CA LEU A 100 -13.95 8.79 4.21
C LEU A 100 -14.45 9.96 3.35
N GLY A 101 -13.53 10.73 2.74
CA GLY A 101 -13.87 11.79 1.79
C GLY A 101 -14.49 11.26 0.50
N GLU A 102 -13.95 10.17 -0.05
CA GLU A 102 -14.51 9.48 -1.22
C GLU A 102 -15.87 8.85 -0.90
N ALA A 103 -15.99 8.17 0.24
CA ALA A 103 -17.24 7.54 0.68
C ALA A 103 -18.39 8.54 0.93
N ALA A 104 -18.08 9.83 1.06
CA ALA A 104 -19.06 10.91 1.15
C ALA A 104 -19.53 11.39 -0.24
N HIS A 105 -18.69 11.31 -1.29
CA HIS A 105 -19.04 11.69 -2.66
C HIS A 105 -19.91 10.66 -3.38
N GLU A 106 -19.79 9.37 -3.06
CA GLU A 106 -20.60 8.30 -3.68
C GLU A 106 -22.05 8.21 -3.14
N ARG A 107 -22.39 8.95 -2.07
CA ARG A 107 -23.72 8.94 -1.44
C ARG A 107 -24.60 10.17 -1.76
N GLY A 108 -24.15 11.06 -2.63
CA GLY A 108 -24.90 12.24 -3.10
C GLY A 108 -25.44 12.04 -4.51
#